data_AF-A0A924IB22-F1
#
_entry.id   AF-A0A924IB22-F1
#
_cell.length_a   1.000
_cell.length_b   1.000
_cell.length_c   1.000
_cell.angle_alpha   90.00
_cell.angle_beta   90.00
_cell.angle_gamma   90.00
#
_symmetry.space_group_name_H-M   'P 1'
#
loop_
_entity.id
_entity.type
_entity.pdbx_description
1 polymer ?
#
loop_
_entity_poly.entity_id
_entity_poly.type
_entity_poly.pdbx_seq_one_letter_code
_entity_poly.pdbx_strand_id
1 'polypeptide(L)' 'CLQVDATIPNFLIQEHLTIALGEGYLKEPIVLKNGYVEVPTRPGIGYELDEEWISAHPLGALQDVGRWFHEDDGSMADW' A
#
# COMPACT_ATOMS: atom_id res chain seq x y z
N CYS A 1 3.89 7.13 -1.53
CA CYS A 1 5.23 7.24 -2.13
C CYS A 1 5.29 8.18 -3.33
N LEU A 2 4.23 8.25 -4.16
CA LEU A 2 4.18 8.98 -5.43
C LEU A 2 4.78 10.40 -5.45
N GLN A 3 4.65 11.21 -4.39
CA GLN A 3 5.21 12.56 -4.36
C GLN A 3 6.75 12.56 -4.38
N VAL A 4 7.38 11.60 -3.72
CA VAL A 4 8.85 11.43 -3.78
C VAL A 4 9.25 10.90 -5.16
N ASP A 5 8.53 9.88 -5.65
CA ASP A 5 8.76 9.27 -6.96
C ASP A 5 8.70 10.32 -8.09
N ALA A 6 7.77 11.27 -8.00
CA ALA A 6 7.58 12.34 -8.97
C ALA A 6 8.62 13.48 -8.88
N THR A 7 9.43 13.55 -7.81
CA THR A 7 10.32 14.69 -7.55
C THR A 7 11.81 14.34 -7.57
N ILE A 8 12.17 13.05 -7.56
CA ILE A 8 13.57 12.63 -7.65
C ILE A 8 13.99 12.40 -9.12
N PRO A 9 15.16 12.90 -9.54
CA PRO A 9 15.61 12.77 -10.94
C PRO A 9 16.07 11.36 -11.30
N ASN A 10 16.27 10.49 -10.31
CA ASN A 10 16.77 9.13 -10.44
C ASN A 10 15.70 8.07 -10.13
N PHE A 11 14.42 8.40 -10.28
CA PHE A 11 13.32 7.45 -10.19
C PHE A 11 13.43 6.37 -11.28
N LEU A 12 13.17 5.11 -10.90
CA LEU A 12 13.18 3.97 -11.83
C LEU A 12 11.84 3.22 -11.81
N ILE A 13 11.39 2.79 -10.63
CA ILE A 13 10.18 2.00 -10.45
C ILE A 13 9.63 2.18 -9.03
N GLN A 14 8.32 1.98 -8.86
CA GLN A 14 7.65 1.93 -7.58
C GLN A 14 6.86 0.62 -7.50
N GLU A 15 7.10 -0.16 -6.45
CA GLU A 15 6.32 -1.37 -6.17
C GLU A 15 4.87 -1.00 -5.82
N HIS A 16 3.92 -1.76 -6.34
CA HIS A 16 2.52 -1.63 -5.98
C HIS A 16 1.84 -3.01 -5.99
N LEU A 17 1.07 -3.30 -4.94
CA LEU A 17 0.21 -4.48 -4.87
C LEU A 17 -1.19 -4.09 -5.34
N THR A 18 -1.76 -4.82 -6.29
CA THR A 18 -3.09 -4.49 -6.85
C THR A 18 -4.20 -4.44 -5.78
N ILE A 19 -4.04 -5.17 -4.68
CA ILE A 19 -4.96 -5.15 -3.53
C ILE A 19 -4.85 -3.89 -2.65
N ALA A 20 -3.89 -3.00 -2.93
CA ALA A 20 -3.57 -1.83 -2.12
C ALA A 20 -3.78 -0.51 -2.89
N LEU A 21 -4.67 -0.51 -3.89
CA LEU A 21 -4.99 0.67 -4.70
C LEU A 21 -5.93 1.67 -4.02
N GLY A 22 -6.40 1.41 -2.79
CA GLY A 22 -7.30 2.33 -2.10
C GLY A 22 -8.78 2.01 -2.24
N GLU A 23 -9.13 0.89 -2.85
CA GLU A 23 -10.51 0.47 -3.05
C GLU A 23 -11.24 0.34 -1.71
N GLY A 24 -12.35 1.06 -1.55
CA GLY A 24 -13.16 1.11 -0.33
C GLY A 24 -12.74 2.20 0.65
N TYR A 25 -11.44 2.35 0.96
CA TYR A 25 -10.99 3.28 2.02
C TYR A 25 -10.46 4.63 1.53
N LEU A 26 -10.26 4.82 0.23
CA LEU A 26 -10.05 6.13 -0.39
C LEU A 26 -11.31 6.55 -1.13
N LYS A 27 -11.67 7.83 -1.03
CA LYS A 27 -12.78 8.39 -1.82
C LYS A 27 -12.55 8.28 -3.32
N GLU A 28 -11.30 8.45 -3.74
CA GLU A 28 -10.84 8.30 -5.12
C GLU A 28 -9.66 7.33 -5.14
N PRO A 29 -9.90 6.03 -5.40
CA PRO A 29 -8.84 5.02 -5.49
C PRO A 29 -7.84 5.32 -6.61
N ILE A 30 -6.64 4.77 -6.43
CA ILE A 30 -5.55 4.86 -7.40
C ILE A 30 -5.91 4.02 -8.63
N VAL A 31 -5.71 4.57 -9.82
CA VAL A 31 -5.96 3.87 -11.09
C VAL A 31 -4.64 3.63 -11.80
N LEU A 32 -4.33 2.37 -12.07
CA LEU A 32 -3.23 1.96 -12.94
C LEU A 32 -3.66 2.05 -14.41
N LYS A 33 -2.94 2.84 -15.20
CA LYS A 33 -3.13 2.97 -16.66
C LYS A 33 -1.85 2.51 -17.37
N ASN A 34 -1.94 1.41 -18.11
CA ASN A 34 -0.82 0.83 -18.87
C ASN A 34 0.45 0.57 -18.03
N GLY A 35 0.28 0.18 -16.75
CA GLY A 35 1.39 -0.06 -15.83
C GLY A 35 1.93 1.19 -15.13
N TYR A 36 1.32 2.36 -15.32
CA TYR A 36 1.70 3.62 -14.69
C TYR A 36 0.59 4.18 -13.80
N VAL A 37 0.97 4.98 -12.82
CA VAL A 37 0.06 5.77 -12.00
C VAL A 37 0.27 7.25 -12.34
N GLU A 38 -0.83 7.97 -12.57
CA GLU A 38 -0.77 9.43 -12.76
C GLU A 38 -0.45 10.14 -11.44
N VAL A 39 0.41 11.15 -11.49
CA VAL A 39 0.77 11.94 -10.31
C VAL A 39 -0.45 12.77 -9.85
N PRO A 40 -0.86 12.67 -8.57
CA PRO A 40 -1.97 13.47 -8.06
C PRO A 40 -1.69 14.98 -8.17
N THR A 41 -2.67 15.74 -8.65
CA THR A 41 -2.55 17.19 -8.85
C THR A 41 -3.24 18.02 -7.78
N ARG A 42 -4.05 17.39 -6.92
CA ARG A 42 -4.72 18.06 -5.80
C ARG A 42 -3.70 18.47 -4.72
N PRO A 43 -3.96 19.54 -3.96
CA PRO A 43 -3.07 19.97 -2.87
C PRO A 43 -2.81 18.87 -1.84
N GLY A 44 -1.65 18.96 -1.17
CA GLY A 44 -1.22 17.96 -0.19
C GLY A 44 -0.72 16.67 -0.84
N ILE A 45 -1.06 15.51 -0.25
CA ILE A 45 -0.66 14.21 -0.80
C ILE A 45 -1.53 13.77 -2.00
N GLY A 46 -2.65 14.45 -2.24
CA GLY A 46 -3.53 14.22 -3.39
C GLY A 46 -4.62 13.15 -3.20
N TYR A 47 -4.78 12.60 -2.00
CA TYR A 47 -5.79 11.58 -1.66
C TYR A 47 -6.57 11.96 -0.40
N GLU A 48 -7.81 11.45 -0.31
CA GLU A 48 -8.70 11.60 0.84
C GLU A 48 -9.25 10.23 1.26
N LEU A 49 -9.38 10.02 2.57
CA LEU A 49 -9.95 8.81 3.14
C LEU A 49 -11.48 8.84 3.06
N ASP A 50 -12.07 7.67 2.89
CA ASP A 50 -13.49 7.43 3.11
C ASP A 50 -13.71 7.01 4.58
N GLU A 51 -13.99 8.00 5.44
CA GLU A 51 -14.14 7.77 6.87
C GLU A 51 -15.38 6.93 7.22
N GLU A 52 -16.45 7.02 6.43
CA GLU A 52 -17.66 6.22 6.64
C GLU A 52 -17.36 4.74 6.37
N TRP A 53 -16.67 4.44 5.26
CA TRP A 53 -16.26 3.09 4.95
C TRP A 53 -15.31 2.54 6.01
N ILE A 54 -14.29 3.30 6.42
CA ILE A 54 -13.33 2.87 7.44
C ILE A 54 -14.03 2.61 8.77
N SER A 55 -14.96 3.47 9.19
CA SER A 55 -15.72 3.29 10.42
C SER A 55 -16.58 2.02 10.40
N ALA A 56 -17.14 1.68 9.23
CA ALA A 56 -17.93 0.47 9.04
C ALA A 56 -17.09 -0.82 8.95
N HIS A 57 -15.77 -0.72 8.70
CA HIS A 57 -14.86 -1.86 8.52
C HIS A 57 -13.71 -1.83 9.55
N PRO A 58 -14.00 -2.03 10.84
CA PRO A 58 -12.97 -2.03 11.88
C PRO A 58 -11.97 -3.18 11.68
N LEU A 59 -10.72 -2.92 12.05
CA LEU A 59 -9.64 -3.90 11.94
C LEU A 59 -9.97 -5.17 12.76
N GLY A 60 -9.91 -6.32 12.12
CA GLY A 60 -10.03 -7.61 12.78
C GLY A 60 -8.77 -8.02 13.56
N ALA A 61 -8.74 -9.25 14.06
CA ALA A 61 -7.53 -9.79 14.65
C ALA A 61 -6.40 -9.84 13.61
N LEU A 62 -5.23 -9.33 13.98
CA LEU A 62 -4.04 -9.41 13.14
C LEU A 62 -3.67 -10.88 12.93
N GLN A 63 -3.46 -11.26 11.67
CA GLN A 63 -2.96 -12.58 11.34
C GLN A 63 -1.46 -12.66 11.57
N ASP A 64 -0.97 -13.87 11.84
CA ASP A 64 0.45 -14.15 11.81
C ASP A 64 0.97 -13.86 10.40
N VAL A 65 1.87 -12.89 10.27
CA VAL A 65 2.46 -12.48 8.99
C VAL A 65 3.59 -13.42 8.54
N GLY A 66 3.69 -14.60 9.16
CA GLY A 66 4.58 -15.68 8.77
C GLY A 66 5.83 -15.73 9.64
N ARG A 67 5.76 -16.41 10.79
CA ARG A 67 6.94 -16.79 11.56
C ARG A 67 7.46 -18.13 11.07
N TRP A 68 8.73 -18.16 10.70
CA TRP A 68 9.38 -19.36 10.20
C TRP A 68 10.44 -19.84 11.19
N PHE A 69 10.56 -21.15 11.29
CA PHE A 69 11.53 -21.82 12.13
C PHE A 69 12.25 -22.87 11.28
N HIS A 70 13.55 -23.01 11.48
CA HIS A 70 14.33 -24.05 10.84
C HIS A 70 13.91 -25.44 11.37
N GLU A 71 13.67 -26.40 10.46
CA GLU A 71 13.11 -27.71 10.83
C GLU A 71 14.08 -28.60 11.63
N ASP A 72 15.39 -28.36 11.49
CA ASP A 72 16.46 -29.16 12.06
C ASP A 72 16.76 -28.85 13.52
N ASP A 73 16.69 -27.57 13.93
CA ASP A 73 16.98 -27.14 15.31
C ASP A 73 15.90 -26.28 15.97
N GLY A 74 14.84 -25.93 15.24
CA GLY A 74 13.76 -25.08 15.73
C GLY A 74 14.19 -23.64 16.00
N SER A 75 15.35 -23.20 15.48
CA SER A 75 15.79 -21.82 15.57
C SER A 75 14.91 -20.92 14.69
N MET A 76 14.76 -19.66 15.11
CA MET A 76 14.02 -18.64 14.37
C MET A 76 14.73 -18.35 13.05
N ALA A 77 14.00 -18.44 11.94
CA ALA A 77 14.47 -17.96 10.64
C ALA A 77 14.18 -16.46 10.48
N ASP A 78 14.88 -15.82 9.55
CA ASP A 78 14.54 -14.48 9.10
C ASP A 78 13.10 -14.45 8.57
N TRP A 79 12.44 -13.32 8.84
CA TRP A 79 11.09 -13.04 8.36
C TRP A 79 11.08 -12.74 6.85
#